data_AF-A0A0P4WHP8-F1
#
_entry.id   AF-A0A0P4WHP8-F1
#
_cell.length_a   1.000
_cell.length_b   1.000
_cell.length_c   1.000
_cell.angle_alpha   90.00
_cell.angle_beta   90.00
_cell.angle_gamma   90.00
#
_symmetry.space_group_name_H-M   'P 1'
#
loop_
_entity.id
_entity.type
_entity.pdbx_description
1 polymer ?
#
loop_
_entity_poly.entity_id
_entity_poly.type
_entity_poly.pdbx_seq_one_letter_code
_entity_poly.pdbx_strand_id
1 'polypeptide(L)'
;MTENRQNLEKYESATGIPNRLLLPKGNEEGVEFRLLVAVSNAEEDVNDESIITMNKYHHYGVRGVQPDKRPFGYPLDRRVPDEHIVDEVPNIMETMVKVYNHNVFIRLPHH
;
A
#
# COMPACT_ATOMS: atom_id res chain seq x y z
N MET A 1 47.06 8.11 7.41
CA MET A 1 46.22 7.23 6.57
C MET A 1 44.83 7.28 7.17
N THR A 2 43.93 8.03 6.56
CA THR A 2 42.58 8.23 7.10
C THR A 2 41.61 7.80 6.01
N GLU A 3 40.90 6.71 6.26
CA GLU A 3 39.93 6.13 5.35
C GLU A 3 38.79 7.12 5.07
N ASN A 4 38.66 7.52 3.80
CA ASN A 4 37.46 8.19 3.30
C ASN A 4 36.31 7.16 3.30
N ARG A 5 35.56 7.08 4.40
CA ARG A 5 34.23 6.47 4.39
C ARG A 5 33.34 7.31 3.48
N GLN A 6 33.15 6.86 2.25
CA GLN A 6 32.19 7.48 1.34
C GLN A 6 30.81 7.43 2.00
N ASN A 7 30.22 8.62 2.21
CA ASN A 7 28.90 8.79 2.79
C ASN A 7 27.85 8.33 1.75
N LEU A 8 27.64 7.02 1.70
CA LEU A 8 26.73 6.34 0.76
C LEU A 8 25.26 6.40 1.22
N GLU A 9 24.98 6.98 2.40
CA GLU A 9 23.61 7.18 2.92
C GLU A 9 22.73 7.95 1.93
N LYS A 10 23.34 8.85 1.14
CA LYS A 10 22.67 9.60 0.06
C LYS A 10 22.15 8.71 -1.09
N TYR A 11 22.70 7.51 -1.26
CA TYR A 11 22.32 6.55 -2.30
C TYR A 11 21.45 5.41 -1.76
N GLU A 12 20.95 5.51 -0.51
CA GLU A 12 19.87 4.64 -0.08
C GLU A 12 18.68 4.82 -1.03
N SER A 13 18.26 3.72 -1.62
CA SER A 13 17.10 3.68 -2.49
C SER A 13 15.91 4.27 -1.75
N ALA A 14 15.30 5.33 -2.32
CA ALA A 14 13.99 5.81 -1.90
C ALA A 14 12.97 4.72 -2.23
N THR A 15 12.88 3.75 -1.34
CA THR A 15 12.05 2.57 -1.49
C THR A 15 10.62 2.93 -1.10
N GLY A 16 9.67 2.64 -1.98
CA GLY A 16 8.24 2.87 -1.74
C GLY A 16 7.59 3.92 -2.64
N ILE A 17 6.26 3.96 -2.62
CA ILE A 17 5.45 4.89 -3.40
C ILE A 17 5.40 6.23 -2.64
N PRO A 18 5.66 7.37 -3.31
CA PRO A 18 5.48 8.68 -2.69
C PRO A 18 4.04 8.87 -2.18
N ASN A 19 3.85 9.29 -0.92
CA ASN A 19 2.52 9.48 -0.32
C ASN A 19 1.55 10.31 -1.20
N ARG A 20 2.07 11.33 -1.90
CA ARG A 20 1.28 12.20 -2.81
C ARG A 20 0.78 11.51 -4.09
N LEU A 21 1.17 10.26 -4.34
CA LEU A 21 0.79 9.44 -5.49
C LEU A 21 0.03 8.16 -5.07
N LEU A 22 -0.47 8.10 -3.83
CA LEU A 22 -1.20 6.93 -3.32
C LEU A 22 -2.50 6.67 -4.07
N LEU A 23 -3.23 7.74 -4.43
CA LEU A 23 -4.49 7.64 -5.15
C LEU A 23 -4.27 7.93 -6.64
N PRO A 24 -5.01 7.23 -7.53
CA PRO A 24 -5.10 7.62 -8.94
C PRO A 24 -5.56 9.08 -9.09
N LYS A 25 -5.17 9.71 -10.20
CA LYS A 25 -5.43 11.14 -10.43
C LYS A 25 -6.92 11.53 -10.41
N GLY A 26 -7.82 10.65 -10.87
CA GLY A 26 -9.23 10.97 -11.11
C GLY A 26 -9.44 12.03 -12.20
N ASN A 27 -10.65 12.57 -12.27
CA ASN A 27 -11.05 13.69 -13.13
C ASN A 27 -12.04 14.61 -12.38
N GLU A 28 -12.44 15.73 -12.99
CA GLU A 28 -13.35 16.71 -12.36
C GLU A 28 -14.78 16.15 -12.19
N GLU A 29 -15.18 15.17 -13.00
CA GLU A 29 -16.51 14.53 -12.95
C GLU A 29 -16.62 13.45 -11.86
N GLY A 30 -15.48 13.00 -11.33
CA GLY A 30 -15.37 11.87 -10.43
C GLY A 30 -15.23 10.54 -11.18
N VAL A 31 -14.17 9.79 -10.83
CA VAL A 31 -13.98 8.42 -11.34
C VAL A 31 -14.41 7.43 -10.26
N GLU A 32 -15.27 6.48 -10.61
CA GLU A 32 -15.75 5.44 -9.72
C GLU A 32 -14.70 4.33 -9.52
N PHE A 33 -14.52 3.92 -8.27
CA PHE A 33 -13.68 2.79 -7.87
C PHE A 33 -14.45 1.90 -6.89
N ARG A 34 -14.19 0.60 -6.95
CA ARG A 34 -14.55 -0.34 -5.87
C ARG A 34 -13.44 -0.29 -4.82
N LEU A 35 -13.77 0.17 -3.61
CA LEU A 35 -12.91 0.06 -2.44
C LEU A 35 -13.24 -1.26 -1.74
N LEU A 36 -12.30 -2.20 -1.77
CA LEU A 36 -12.41 -3.49 -1.09
C LEU A 36 -11.52 -3.51 0.15
N VAL A 37 -12.07 -4.01 1.25
CA VAL A 37 -11.35 -4.23 2.52
C VAL A 37 -11.51 -5.69 2.92
N ALA A 38 -10.42 -6.36 3.22
CA ALA A 38 -10.39 -7.74 3.71
C ALA A 38 -9.72 -7.80 5.08
N VAL A 39 -10.34 -8.52 6.01
CA VAL A 39 -9.79 -8.80 7.34
C VAL A 39 -9.36 -10.26 7.38
N SER A 40 -8.06 -10.53 7.43
CA SER A 40 -7.49 -11.87 7.46
C SER A 40 -7.05 -12.29 8.87
N ASN A 41 -6.74 -13.58 9.03
CA ASN A 41 -6.31 -14.15 10.31
C ASN A 41 -4.83 -13.81 10.58
N ALA A 42 -4.58 -12.91 11.54
CA ALA A 42 -3.24 -12.45 11.87
C ALA A 42 -2.26 -13.59 12.22
N GLU A 43 -2.72 -14.66 12.90
CA GLU A 43 -1.85 -15.79 13.26
C GLU A 43 -1.29 -16.52 12.03
N GLU A 44 -2.02 -16.50 10.92
CA GLU A 44 -1.61 -17.09 9.64
C GLU A 44 -0.75 -16.13 8.80
N ASP A 45 -0.88 -14.82 9.04
CA ASP A 45 -0.29 -13.76 8.22
C ASP A 45 1.07 -13.29 8.77
N VAL A 46 1.28 -13.27 10.09
CA VAL A 46 2.50 -12.70 10.69
C VAL A 46 3.72 -13.58 10.36
N ASN A 47 4.66 -13.04 9.58
CA ASN A 47 5.99 -13.63 9.37
C ASN A 47 7.04 -13.01 10.30
N ASP A 48 6.87 -11.71 10.60
CA ASP A 48 7.74 -10.92 11.46
C ASP A 48 6.87 -9.98 12.32
N GLU A 49 7.05 -10.03 13.64
CA GLU A 49 6.31 -9.23 14.63
C GLU A 49 6.43 -7.71 14.42
N SER A 50 7.46 -7.26 13.69
CA SER A 50 7.57 -5.86 13.28
C SER A 50 6.33 -5.39 12.50
N ILE A 51 5.60 -6.28 11.81
CA ILE A 51 4.34 -5.94 11.12
C ILE A 51 3.31 -5.27 12.03
N ILE A 52 3.26 -5.65 13.31
CA ILE A 52 2.30 -5.13 14.28
C ILE A 52 2.62 -3.69 14.68
N THR A 53 3.90 -3.33 14.65
CA THR A 53 4.39 -2.01 15.10
C THR A 53 4.71 -1.06 13.95
N MET A 54 4.57 -1.51 12.70
CA MET A 54 4.81 -0.69 11.52
C MET A 54 3.72 0.39 11.34
N ASN A 55 4.16 1.65 11.32
CA ASN A 55 3.28 2.81 11.10
C ASN A 55 3.39 3.39 9.68
N LYS A 56 4.14 2.72 8.80
CA LYS A 56 4.33 3.09 7.40
C LYS A 56 4.05 1.88 6.53
N TYR A 57 3.50 2.12 5.35
CA TYR A 57 3.33 1.08 4.36
C TYR A 57 4.68 0.77 3.70
N HIS A 58 5.10 -0.49 3.73
CA HIS A 58 6.39 -0.92 3.17
C HIS A 58 6.16 -1.73 1.91
N HIS A 59 6.46 -1.12 0.76
CA HIS A 59 6.31 -1.76 -0.55
C HIS A 59 7.39 -2.80 -0.87
N TYR A 60 8.41 -2.92 -0.01
CA TYR A 60 9.69 -3.57 -0.30
C TYR A 60 10.19 -4.46 0.85
N GLY A 61 9.29 -4.80 1.78
CA GLY A 61 9.60 -5.57 2.99
C GLY A 61 10.34 -4.75 4.06
N VAL A 62 10.74 -5.45 5.12
CA VAL A 62 11.48 -4.92 6.26
C VAL A 62 12.78 -5.70 6.39
N ARG A 63 13.93 -5.03 6.27
CA ARG A 63 15.27 -5.66 6.41
C ARG A 63 15.47 -6.87 5.49
N GLY A 64 14.87 -6.84 4.29
CA GLY A 64 14.94 -7.93 3.32
C GLY A 64 14.00 -9.11 3.60
N VAL A 65 13.14 -9.01 4.62
CA VAL A 65 12.10 -9.98 4.95
C VAL A 65 10.75 -9.39 4.60
N GLN A 66 9.89 -10.17 3.96
CA GLN A 66 8.49 -9.82 3.82
C GLN A 66 7.79 -10.11 5.16
N PRO A 67 7.23 -9.10 5.85
CA PRO A 67 6.70 -9.29 7.19
C PRO A 67 5.33 -9.99 7.20
N ASP A 68 4.65 -10.06 6.04
CA ASP A 68 3.43 -10.82 5.80
C ASP A 68 3.74 -12.16 5.10
N LYS A 69 3.26 -13.28 5.64
CA LYS A 69 3.44 -14.64 5.07
C LYS A 69 2.63 -14.85 3.80
N ARG A 70 1.62 -14.02 3.52
CA ARG A 70 0.75 -14.16 2.35
C ARG A 70 1.49 -13.78 1.06
N PRO A 71 1.06 -14.33 -0.10
CA PRO A 71 1.53 -13.86 -1.39
C PRO A 71 1.26 -12.36 -1.57
N PHE A 72 2.17 -11.67 -2.27
CA PHE A 72 1.95 -10.27 -2.64
C PHE A 72 0.65 -10.13 -3.45
N GLY A 73 -0.25 -9.26 -2.99
CA GLY A 73 -1.53 -9.00 -3.63
C GLY A 73 -2.70 -9.80 -3.07
N TYR A 74 -2.49 -10.67 -2.07
CA TYR A 74 -3.57 -11.36 -1.37
C TYR A 74 -4.63 -10.36 -0.84
N PRO A 75 -5.94 -10.66 -0.96
CA PRO A 75 -6.55 -11.87 -1.49
C PRO A 75 -6.83 -11.87 -3.01
N LEU A 76 -6.37 -10.84 -3.74
CA LEU A 76 -6.67 -10.63 -5.17
C LEU A 76 -5.53 -11.11 -6.10
N ASP A 77 -4.51 -11.78 -5.57
CA ASP A 77 -3.37 -12.30 -6.33
C ASP A 77 -3.76 -13.44 -7.28
N ARG A 78 -4.91 -14.09 -7.02
CA ARG A 78 -5.41 -15.24 -7.79
C ARG A 78 -6.75 -14.93 -8.44
N ARG A 79 -7.00 -15.59 -9.56
CA ARG A 79 -8.29 -15.52 -10.24
C ARG A 79 -9.37 -16.11 -9.34
N VAL A 80 -10.37 -15.30 -9.03
CA VAL A 80 -11.63 -15.75 -8.43
C VAL A 80 -12.58 -16.15 -9.57
N PRO A 81 -13.13 -17.38 -9.59
CA PRO A 81 -14.03 -17.82 -10.66
C PRO A 81 -15.36 -17.07 -10.70
N ASP A 82 -15.85 -16.65 -9.53
CA ASP A 82 -17.11 -15.94 -9.35
C ASP A 82 -16.94 -14.79 -8.35
N GLU A 83 -17.12 -13.56 -8.81
CA GLU A 83 -16.93 -12.35 -7.98
C GLU A 83 -17.96 -12.22 -6.86
N HIS A 84 -19.14 -12.84 -6.97
CA HIS A 84 -20.18 -12.79 -5.93
C HIS A 84 -19.73 -13.43 -4.61
N ILE A 85 -18.65 -14.21 -4.62
CA ILE A 85 -18.06 -14.75 -3.39
C ILE A 85 -17.67 -13.65 -2.39
N VAL A 86 -17.38 -12.43 -2.87
CA VAL A 86 -17.08 -11.28 -2.02
C VAL A 86 -18.29 -10.93 -1.15
N ASP A 87 -19.52 -11.10 -1.66
CA ASP A 87 -20.76 -10.84 -0.91
C ASP A 87 -21.09 -11.96 0.09
N GLU A 88 -20.53 -13.16 -0.10
CA GLU A 88 -20.81 -14.34 0.72
C GLU A 88 -19.87 -14.49 1.91
N VAL A 89 -18.68 -13.86 1.87
CA VAL A 89 -17.69 -13.94 2.94
C VAL A 89 -17.83 -12.77 3.93
N PRO A 90 -17.96 -13.03 5.24
CA PRO A 90 -18.28 -11.99 6.21
C PRO A 90 -17.10 -11.06 6.54
N ASN A 91 -15.88 -11.44 6.15
CA ASN A 91 -14.65 -10.72 6.46
C ASN A 91 -14.07 -9.93 5.27
N ILE A 92 -14.78 -9.88 4.14
CA ILE A 92 -14.49 -8.97 3.03
C ILE A 92 -15.71 -8.08 2.83
N MET A 93 -15.47 -6.79 2.62
CA MET A 93 -16.53 -5.85 2.31
C MET A 93 -16.05 -4.90 1.23
N GLU A 94 -16.97 -4.48 0.36
CA GLU A 94 -16.70 -3.47 -0.65
C GLU A 94 -17.68 -2.31 -0.60
N THR A 95 -17.24 -1.17 -1.14
CA THR A 95 -18.08 0.00 -1.33
C THR A 95 -17.63 0.80 -2.56
N MET A 96 -18.60 1.44 -3.20
CA MET A 96 -18.33 2.33 -4.33
C MET A 96 -17.87 3.69 -3.82
N VAL A 97 -16.71 4.15 -4.28
CA VAL A 97 -16.16 5.48 -3.96
C VAL A 97 -15.87 6.25 -5.24
N LYS A 98 -15.86 7.58 -5.15
CA LYS A 98 -15.49 8.47 -6.26
C LYS A 98 -14.23 9.26 -5.92
N VAL A 99 -13.27 9.25 -6.84
CA VAL A 99 -12.06 10.07 -6.75
C VAL A 99 -12.19 11.27 -7.68
N TYR A 100 -12.12 12.46 -7.09
CA TYR A 100 -12.24 13.73 -7.80
C TYR A 100 -10.88 14.40 -7.93
N ASN A 101 -10.61 14.91 -9.14
CA ASN A 101 -9.53 15.87 -9.36
C ASN A 101 -10.13 17.28 -9.34
N HIS A 102 -9.65 18.14 -8.44
CA HIS A 102 -10.16 19.51 -8.37
C HIS A 102 -9.52 20.48 -9.36
N ASN A 103 -8.50 20.05 -10.13
CA ASN A 103 -7.80 20.87 -11.11
C ASN A 103 -7.28 22.22 -10.56
N VAL A 104 -6.89 22.23 -9.28
CA VAL A 104 -6.32 23.39 -8.59
C VAL A 104 -4.85 23.13 -8.32
N PHE A 105 -4.00 24.10 -8.66
CA PHE A 105 -2.61 24.10 -8.22
C PHE A 105 -2.53 24.60 -6.76
N ILE A 106 -2.22 23.68 -5.85
CA ILE A 106 -1.98 24.01 -4.44
C ILE A 106 -0.47 24.17 -4.24
N ARG A 107 -0.03 25.39 -3.93
CA ARG A 107 1.38 25.64 -3.57
C ARG A 107 1.63 25.05 -2.17
N LEU A 108 2.62 24.17 -2.07
CA LEU A 108 3.04 23.63 -0.78
C LEU A 108 3.65 24.75 0.10
N PRO A 109 3.44 24.72 1.43
CA PRO A 109 4.12 25.64 2.33
C PRO A 109 5.63 25.55 2.15
N HIS A 110 6.31 26.70 2.13
CA HIS A 110 7.77 26.72 2.24
C HIS A 110 8.14 26.43 3.69
N HIS A 111 8.88 25.35 3.92
CA HIS A 111 9.52 25.05 5.21
C HIS A 111 10.85 25.79 5.34
#